data_AF-J9A8F7-F1
#
_entry.id   AF-J9A8F7-F1
#
_cell.length_a   1.000
_cell.length_b   1.000
_cell.length_c   1.000
_cell.angle_alpha   90.00
_cell.angle_beta   90.00
_cell.angle_gamma   90.00
#
_symmetry.space_group_name_H-M   'P 1'
#
loop_
_entity.id
_entity.type
_entity.pdbx_description
1 polymer ?
#
loop_
_entity_poly.entity_id
_entity_poly.type
_entity_poly.pdbx_seq_one_letter_code
_entity_poly.pdbx_strand_id
1 'polypeptide(L)' 'MAHVRLPLLPRDYLTDKVDPDILVRQSSECKDYLLEAYRYHLKDERGEENERNRPRQPIPLSKLIMLIGGQAPKAIANVD' A
#
# COMPACT_ATOMS: atom_id res chain seq x y z
N MET A 1 15.17 3.80 8.42
CA MET A 1 14.23 3.53 7.31
C MET A 1 12.95 2.81 7.76
N ALA A 2 12.18 3.38 8.71
CA ALA A 2 10.96 2.72 9.23
C ALA A 2 9.75 2.77 8.26
N HIS A 3 9.84 3.52 7.16
CA HIS A 3 8.70 3.76 6.27
C HIS A 3 8.67 2.88 5.01
N VAL A 4 9.75 2.14 4.73
CA VAL A 4 9.87 1.28 3.54
C VAL A 4 9.28 -0.10 3.86
N ARG A 5 8.27 -0.52 3.08
CA ARG A 5 7.52 -1.77 3.27
C ARG A 5 7.83 -2.77 2.16
N LEU A 6 9.10 -3.14 2.02
CA LEU A 6 9.55 -4.16 1.07
C LEU A 6 8.76 -5.49 1.18
N PRO A 7 8.38 -5.97 2.38
CA PRO A 7 7.64 -7.23 2.54
C PRO A 7 6.23 -7.22 1.90
N LEU A 8 5.68 -6.03 1.61
CA LEU A 8 4.37 -5.89 0.95
C LEU A 8 4.49 -5.82 -0.58
N LEU A 9 5.69 -5.81 -1.13
CA LEU A 9 5.91 -5.79 -2.58
C LEU A 9 5.85 -7.21 -3.14
N PRO A 10 5.54 -7.38 -4.44
CA PRO A 10 5.64 -8.69 -5.10
C PRO A 10 7.09 -9.20 -5.11
N ARG A 11 7.25 -10.53 -4.99
CA ARG A 11 8.56 -11.19 -5.00
C ARG A 11 9.39 -10.83 -6.24
N ASP A 12 8.76 -10.85 -7.41
CA ASP A 12 9.41 -10.56 -8.69
C ASP A 12 9.93 -9.13 -8.75
N TYR A 13 9.22 -8.18 -8.14
CA TYR A 13 9.70 -6.79 -8.08
C TYR A 13 10.95 -6.66 -7.20
N LEU A 14 10.99 -7.40 -6.08
CA LEU A 14 12.15 -7.40 -5.19
C LEU A 14 13.38 -7.98 -5.88
N THR A 15 13.24 -9.06 -6.67
CA THR A 15 14.36 -9.68 -7.40
C THR A 15 14.78 -8.89 -8.64
N ASP A 16 13.84 -8.36 -9.41
CA ASP A 16 14.13 -7.82 -10.73
C ASP A 16 14.48 -6.33 -10.69
N LYS A 17 14.02 -5.62 -9.66
CA LYS A 17 14.19 -4.17 -9.53
C LYS A 17 14.97 -3.75 -8.30
N VAL A 18 14.63 -4.29 -7.12
CA VAL A 18 15.19 -3.80 -5.85
C VAL A 18 16.57 -4.39 -5.55
N ASP A 19 16.76 -5.71 -5.68
CA ASP A 19 18.07 -6.36 -5.48
C ASP A 19 19.20 -5.86 -6.40
N PRO A 20 18.98 -5.62 -7.72
CA PRO A 20 20.03 -5.12 -8.59
C PRO A 20 20.34 -3.63 -8.43
N ASP A 21 19.52 -2.87 -7.69
CA ASP A 21 19.73 -1.43 -7.51
C ASP A 21 21.06 -1.14 -6.79
N ILE A 22 21.84 -0.22 -7.35
CA ILE A 22 23.17 0.15 -6.86
C ILE A 22 23.08 0.72 -5.43
N LEU A 23 22.06 1.53 -5.14
CA LEU A 23 21.88 2.16 -3.83
C LEU A 23 21.61 1.10 -2.75
N VAL A 24 20.84 0.08 -3.11
CA VAL A 24 20.52 -1.06 -2.24
C VAL A 24 21.74 -1.94 -2.04
N ARG A 25 22.52 -2.19 -3.10
CA ARG A 25 23.74 -3.03 -3.03
C ARG A 25 24.90 -2.37 -2.28
N GLN A 26 24.99 -1.05 -2.28
CA GLN A 26 26.06 -0.32 -1.57
C GLN A 26 25.79 -0.17 -0.08
N SER A 27 24.52 -0.21 0.35
CA SER A 27 24.14 -0.08 1.76
C SER A 27 23.92 -1.45 2.42
N SER A 28 24.64 -1.71 3.52
CA SER A 28 24.42 -2.93 4.32
C SER A 28 23.05 -2.96 4.98
N GLU A 29 22.57 -1.82 5.50
CA GLU A 29 21.23 -1.72 6.09
C GLU A 29 20.14 -2.06 5.06
N CYS A 30 20.29 -1.63 3.81
CA CYS A 30 19.31 -1.92 2.76
C CYS A 30 19.20 -3.41 2.47
N LYS A 31 20.33 -4.14 2.51
CA LYS A 31 20.36 -5.60 2.33
C LYS A 31 19.66 -6.32 3.47
N ASP A 32 19.79 -5.84 4.70
CA ASP A 32 19.11 -6.45 5.85
C ASP A 32 17.58 -6.33 5.71
N TYR A 33 17.07 -5.20 5.22
CA TYR A 33 15.64 -5.04 4.92
C TYR A 33 15.16 -5.93 3.77
N LEU A 34 16.01 -6.15 2.76
CA LEU A 34 15.69 -7.01 1.63
C LEU A 34 15.66 -8.50 2.04
N LEU A 35 16.57 -8.90 2.93
CA LEU A 35 16.55 -10.20 3.59
C LEU A 35 15.32 -10.39 4.48
N GLU A 36 14.90 -9.36 5.22
CA GLU A 36 13.64 -9.37 5.98
C GLU A 36 12.44 -9.64 5.06
N ALA A 37 12.36 -8.95 3.92
CA ALA A 37 11.29 -9.17 2.94
C ALA A 37 11.30 -10.58 2.34
N TYR A 38 12.46 -11.11 1.98
CA TYR A 38 12.55 -12.49 1.50
C TYR A 38 12.15 -13.53 2.55
N ARG A 39 12.54 -13.32 3.81
CA ARG A 39 12.10 -14.18 4.93
C ARG A 39 10.59 -14.11 5.13
N TYR A 40 9.99 -12.93 4.98
CA TYR A 40 8.54 -12.76 5.06
C TYR A 40 7.82 -13.55 3.97
N HIS A 41 8.28 -13.47 2.71
CA HIS A 41 7.70 -14.26 1.61
C HIS A 41 7.93 -15.78 1.75
N LEU A 42 8.95 -16.20 2.49
CA LEU A 42 9.25 -17.62 2.72
C LEU A 42 8.42 -18.21 3.87
N LYS A 43 8.16 -17.44 4.93
CA LYS A 43 7.49 -17.94 6.13
C LYS A 43 6.01 -18.30 5.90
N ASP A 44 5.32 -17.71 4.92
CA ASP A 44 3.86 -17.82 4.64
C ASP A 44 2.92 -17.52 5.86
N GLU A 45 3.49 -17.43 7.05
CA GLU A 45 2.85 -17.06 8.30
C GLU A 45 2.73 -15.54 8.39
N ARG A 46 1.50 -15.05 8.28
CA ARG A 46 1.13 -13.64 8.53
C ARG A 46 1.21 -13.24 10.01
N GLY A 47 1.76 -14.10 10.88
CA GLY A 47 1.61 -14.03 12.33
C GLY A 47 2.52 -13.01 13.03
N GLU A 48 3.71 -12.73 12.49
CA GLU A 48 4.61 -11.71 13.05
C GLU A 48 4.34 -10.35 12.40
N GLU A 49 3.36 -9.63 12.94
CA GLU A 49 3.07 -8.25 12.55
C GLU A 49 4.19 -7.32 13.02
N ASN A 50 5.01 -6.86 12.06
CA ASN A 50 5.96 -5.78 12.27
C ASN A 50 5.45 -4.52 11.53
N GLU A 51 5.91 -3.32 11.90
CA GLU A 51 5.45 -2.05 11.27
C GLU A 51 5.61 -2.03 9.74
N ARG A 52 6.56 -2.83 9.22
CA ARG A 52 6.88 -2.97 7.80
C ARG A 52 6.02 -4.02 7.07
N ASN A 53 5.44 -4.97 7.80
CA ASN A 53 4.62 -6.07 7.27
C ASN A 53 3.12 -5.77 7.34
N ARG A 54 2.74 -4.66 7.96
CA ARG A 54 1.35 -4.19 7.99
C ARG A 54 1.07 -3.19 6.87
N PRO A 55 0.02 -3.40 6.07
CA PRO A 55 -0.45 -2.41 5.10
C PRO A 55 -0.69 -1.05 5.78
N ARG A 56 -0.43 0.03 5.06
CA ARG A 56 -0.79 1.37 5.56
C ARG A 56 -2.29 1.40 5.81
N GLN A 57 -2.66 1.64 7.05
CA GLN A 57 -4.04 1.98 7.36
C GLN A 57 -4.24 3.45 6.98
N PRO A 58 -5.31 3.78 6.24
CA PRO A 58 -5.65 5.17 6.03
C PRO A 58 -5.83 5.82 7.40
N ILE A 59 -5.14 6.93 7.64
CA ILE A 59 -5.49 7.81 8.75
C ILE A 59 -6.96 8.18 8.47
N PRO A 60 -7.89 7.94 9.41
CA PRO A 60 -9.30 8.22 9.17
C PRO A 60 -9.45 9.72 8.95
N LEU A 61 -9.46 10.15 7.69
CA LEU A 61 -10.04 11.42 7.31
C LEU A 61 -11.49 11.33 7.77
N SER A 62 -11.93 12.32 8.55
CA SER A 62 -13.33 12.46 8.95
C SER A 62 -14.21 12.16 7.73
N LYS A 63 -15.20 11.27 7.90
CA LYS A 63 -16.06 10.73 6.82
C LYS A 63 -16.50 11.85 5.86
N LEU A 64 -15.80 12.00 4.74
CA LEU A 64 -16.08 13.04 3.76
C LEU A 64 -16.95 12.44 2.67
N ILE A 65 -18.20 12.88 2.57
CA ILE A 65 -19.11 12.50 1.49
C ILE A 65 -19.21 13.71 0.57
N MET A 66 -18.67 13.58 -0.64
CA MET A 66 -18.82 14.57 -1.70
C MET A 66 -19.98 14.17 -2.60
N LEU A 67 -21.08 14.92 -2.55
CA LEU A 67 -22.24 14.71 -3.39
C LEU A 67 -22.19 15.67 -4.59
N ILE A 68 -22.08 15.13 -5.81
CA ILE A 68 -22.22 15.91 -7.04
C ILE A 68 -23.47 15.43 -7.75
N GLY A 69 -24.52 16.26 -7.75
CA GLY A 69 -25.75 15.98 -8.48
C GLY A 69 -26.96 16.71 -7.92
N GLY A 70 -27.84 17.11 -8.83
CA GLY A 70 -29.14 17.70 -8.57
C GLY A 70 -29.76 18.13 -9.90
N GLN A 71 -30.75 17.39 -10.38
CA GLN A 71 -31.70 17.91 -11.36
C GLN A 71 -32.94 18.28 -10.57
N ALA A 72 -33.35 19.55 -10.63
CA ALA A 72 -34.69 19.92 -10.19
C ALA A 72 -35.69 19.15 -11.06
N PRO A 73 -36.71 18.47 -10.50
CA PRO A 73 -37.77 17.95 -11.33
C PRO A 73 -38.38 19.15 -12.05
N LYS A 74 -38.29 19.17 -13.38
CA LYS A 74 -39.10 20.08 -14.19
C LYS A 74 -40.53 19.89 -13.72
N ALA A 75 -41.12 20.94 -13.18
CA ALA A 75 -42.49 20.97 -12.71
C ALA A 75 -43.37 20.22 -13.71
N ILE A 76 -44.11 19.22 -13.24
CA ILE A 76 -45.03 18.46 -14.06
C ILE A 76 -46.12 19.45 -14.49
N ALA A 77 -45.99 20.00 -15.69
CA ALA A 77 -47.08 20.67 -16.38
C ALA A 77 -47.89 19.58 -17.06
N ASN A 78 -48.89 19.07 -16.34
CA ASN A 78 -50.21 18.74 -16.87
C ASN A 78 -51.06 18.19 -15.72
N VAL A 79 -52.07 18.99 -15.37
CA VAL A 79 -53.24 18.57 -14.61
C VAL A 79 -54.28 18.26 -15.67
N ASP A 80 -54.63 16.98 -15.81
CA ASP A 80 -55.85 16.51 -16.46
C ASP A 80 -56.56 15.55 -15.47
#